data_AF-R0M8Q8-F1
#
_entry.id   AF-R0M8Q8-F1
#
_cell.length_a   1.000
_cell.length_b   1.000
_cell.length_c   1.000
_cell.angle_alpha   90.00
_cell.angle_beta   90.00
_cell.angle_gamma   90.00
#
_symmetry.space_group_name_H-M   'P 1'
#
loop_
_entity.id
_entity.type
_entity.pdbx_description
1 polymer ?
#
loop_
_entity_poly.entity_id
_entity_poly.type
_entity_poly.pdbx_seq_one_letter_code
_entity_poly.pdbx_strand_id
1 'polypeptide(L)'
;MAGKKNNATSSWSGYNHQGQVGIFLALKELCDLLKKDEDHSSYSVQFEKENGEDVDIVRNEQVISRHQVKAKTTSKNLNDYADVLTGFNVDGIDEDSRYLHTICEVKGFDLPEDKFKELPNKPKFVPNERAVKLYEYPDGNKYCKLSDEDSNSKIDSFCKVELKTILTKICHSLRDDDDHIDETLFELKDLLCTKI
;
A
#
# COMPACT_ATOMS: atom_id res chain seq x y z
N MET A 1 -31.01 -7.16 -16.04
CA MET A 1 -29.61 -6.81 -15.73
C MET A 1 -29.32 -7.37 -14.35
N ALA A 2 -28.66 -8.53 -14.28
CA ALA A 2 -28.35 -9.17 -13.00
C ALA A 2 -27.21 -8.38 -12.33
N GLY A 3 -27.43 -7.96 -11.08
CA GLY A 3 -26.44 -7.25 -10.28
C GLY A 3 -25.14 -8.04 -10.21
N LYS A 4 -24.02 -7.34 -10.40
CA LYS A 4 -22.67 -7.86 -10.25
C LYS A 4 -22.51 -8.29 -8.78
N LYS A 5 -22.85 -9.55 -8.48
CA LYS A 5 -22.63 -10.15 -7.15
C LYS A 5 -21.14 -10.06 -6.87
N ASN A 6 -20.79 -9.58 -5.68
CA ASN A 6 -19.41 -9.55 -5.19
C ASN A 6 -18.87 -10.98 -5.21
N ASN A 7 -18.03 -11.30 -6.21
CA ASN A 7 -17.38 -12.60 -6.32
C ASN A 7 -16.26 -12.69 -5.29
N ALA A 8 -16.10 -13.84 -4.64
CA ALA A 8 -14.98 -14.12 -3.73
C ALA A 8 -13.61 -13.86 -4.38
N THR A 9 -13.51 -13.98 -5.71
CA THR A 9 -12.34 -13.60 -6.52
C THR A 9 -11.92 -12.14 -6.34
N SER A 10 -12.89 -11.21 -6.23
CA SER A 10 -12.58 -9.79 -6.04
C SER A 10 -12.02 -9.51 -4.64
N SER A 11 -12.54 -10.18 -3.61
CA SER A 11 -11.99 -10.12 -2.25
C SER A 11 -10.62 -10.76 -2.16
N TRP A 12 -10.40 -11.92 -2.80
CA TRP A 12 -9.09 -12.57 -2.88
C TRP A 12 -8.04 -11.71 -3.58
N SER A 13 -8.42 -11.03 -4.68
CA SER A 13 -7.52 -10.07 -5.34
C SER A 13 -7.18 -8.87 -4.44
N GLY A 14 -8.11 -8.47 -3.56
CA GLY A 14 -7.91 -7.42 -2.57
C GLY A 14 -6.91 -7.83 -1.48
N TYR A 15 -7.10 -9.01 -0.87
CA TYR A 15 -6.18 -9.54 0.15
C TYR A 15 -4.78 -9.78 -0.40
N ASN A 16 -4.66 -10.33 -1.61
CA ASN A 16 -3.37 -10.48 -2.28
C ASN A 16 -2.68 -9.12 -2.50
N HIS A 17 -3.44 -8.10 -2.94
CA HIS A 17 -2.90 -6.76 -3.13
C HIS A 17 -2.45 -6.11 -1.82
N GLN A 18 -3.22 -6.28 -0.75
CA GLN A 18 -2.86 -5.81 0.59
C GLN A 18 -1.56 -6.46 1.09
N GLY A 19 -1.44 -7.79 0.93
CA GLY A 19 -0.20 -8.50 1.28
C GLY A 19 1.01 -8.00 0.48
N GLN A 20 0.83 -7.80 -0.83
CA GLN A 20 1.86 -7.21 -1.69
C GLN A 20 2.26 -5.80 -1.24
N VAL A 21 1.29 -4.94 -0.89
CA VAL A 21 1.54 -3.60 -0.36
C VAL A 21 2.37 -3.68 0.93
N GLY A 22 2.01 -4.57 1.86
CA GLY A 22 2.76 -4.72 3.11
C GLY A 22 4.19 -5.21 2.91
N ILE A 23 4.41 -6.18 2.02
CA ILE A 23 5.78 -6.62 1.66
C ILE A 23 6.58 -5.46 1.06
N PHE A 24 5.99 -4.72 0.12
CA PHE A 24 6.64 -3.57 -0.49
C PHE A 24 7.04 -2.51 0.54
N LEU A 25 6.12 -2.15 1.46
CA LEU A 25 6.39 -1.17 2.51
C LEU A 25 7.51 -1.65 3.45
N ALA A 26 7.52 -2.92 3.83
CA ALA A 26 8.56 -3.50 4.67
C ALA A 26 9.94 -3.46 3.98
N LEU A 27 10.00 -3.84 2.70
CA LEU A 27 11.25 -3.79 1.92
C LEU A 27 11.75 -2.36 1.75
N LYS A 28 10.85 -1.42 1.45
CA LYS A 28 11.17 0.00 1.32
C LYS A 28 11.73 0.58 2.62
N GLU A 29 11.07 0.32 3.75
CA GLU A 29 11.54 0.79 5.06
C GLU A 29 12.91 0.19 5.40
N LEU A 30 13.08 -1.12 5.19
CA LEU A 30 14.38 -1.78 5.40
C LEU A 30 15.48 -1.17 4.53
N CYS A 31 15.19 -0.92 3.26
CA CYS A 31 16.08 -0.21 2.35
C CYS A 31 16.54 1.13 2.92
N ASP A 32 15.60 1.95 3.40
CA ASP A 32 15.88 3.28 3.91
C ASP A 32 16.65 3.24 5.25
N LEU A 33 16.38 2.27 6.11
CA LEU A 33 17.14 2.00 7.33
C LEU A 33 18.58 1.60 7.02
N LEU A 34 18.78 0.66 6.08
CA LEU A 34 20.12 0.21 5.67
C LEU A 34 20.92 1.35 5.03
N LYS A 35 20.29 2.25 4.26
CA LYS A 35 20.95 3.44 3.70
C LYS A 35 21.46 4.38 4.80
N LYS A 36 20.71 4.50 5.90
CA LYS A 36 21.04 5.35 7.06
C LYS A 36 21.93 4.67 8.09
N ASP A 37 22.24 3.38 7.91
CA ASP A 37 22.96 2.56 8.90
C ASP A 37 22.22 2.49 10.25
N GLU A 38 20.88 2.47 10.19
CA GLU A 38 20.02 2.36 11.37
C GLU A 38 19.71 0.90 11.69
N ASP A 39 19.66 0.58 12.99
CA ASP A 39 19.22 -0.73 13.45
C ASP A 39 17.75 -0.98 13.09
N HIS A 40 17.51 -2.12 12.46
CA HIS A 40 16.19 -2.57 12.02
C HIS A 40 15.62 -3.69 12.90
N SER A 41 16.30 -4.10 13.97
CA SER A 41 15.87 -5.23 14.81
C SER A 41 14.55 -4.98 15.57
N SER A 42 14.25 -3.70 15.80
CA SER A 42 13.03 -3.23 16.46
C SER A 42 11.86 -2.95 15.51
N TYR A 43 12.05 -3.14 14.21
CA TYR A 43 11.05 -2.86 13.18
C TYR A 43 10.25 -4.10 12.80
N SER A 44 8.96 -3.91 12.52
CA SER A 44 8.07 -4.96 12.00
C SER A 44 6.96 -4.38 11.13
N VAL A 45 6.40 -5.23 10.27
CA VAL A 45 5.14 -4.96 9.57
C VAL A 45 4.03 -5.78 10.24
N GLN A 46 2.89 -5.14 10.51
CA GLN A 46 1.72 -5.75 11.12
C GLN A 46 0.54 -5.65 10.17
N PHE A 47 -0.24 -6.72 10.03
CA PHE A 47 -1.41 -6.79 9.17
C PHE A 47 -2.67 -6.95 10.02
N GLU A 48 -3.75 -6.26 9.65
CA GLU A 48 -5.10 -6.48 10.20
C GLU A 48 -5.18 -6.50 11.75
N LYS A 49 -4.44 -5.59 12.41
CA LYS A 49 -4.49 -5.49 13.87
C LYS A 49 -5.81 -4.86 14.31
N GLU A 50 -6.38 -5.33 15.42
CA GLU A 50 -7.69 -4.86 15.94
C GLU A 50 -7.81 -3.32 16.08
N ASN A 51 -6.70 -2.65 16.41
CA ASN A 51 -6.63 -1.19 16.54
C ASN A 51 -5.74 -0.54 15.44
N GLY A 52 -5.58 -1.22 14.32
CA GLY A 52 -4.82 -0.77 13.16
C GLY A 52 -5.70 -0.57 11.94
N GLU A 53 -5.05 -0.35 10.80
CA GLU A 53 -5.65 -0.50 9.48
C GLU A 53 -5.15 -1.81 8.86
N ASP A 54 -5.28 -1.93 7.54
CA ASP A 54 -4.87 -3.11 6.79
C ASP A 54 -3.37 -3.45 6.96
N VAL A 55 -2.50 -2.42 7.04
CA VAL A 55 -1.05 -2.56 7.25
C VAL A 55 -0.51 -1.43 8.14
N ASP A 56 0.26 -1.79 9.17
CA ASP A 56 1.02 -0.87 10.03
C ASP A 56 2.53 -1.18 9.95
N ILE A 57 3.37 -0.16 9.82
CA ILE A 57 4.82 -0.24 10.06
C ILE A 57 5.09 0.20 11.50
N VAL A 58 5.80 -0.63 12.26
CA VAL A 58 5.94 -0.51 13.70
C VAL A 58 7.42 -0.52 14.09
N ARG A 59 7.81 0.39 15.00
CA ARG A 59 9.12 0.44 15.64
C ARG A 59 8.94 0.44 17.15
N ASN A 60 9.58 -0.50 17.87
CA ASN A 60 9.46 -0.61 19.34
C ASN A 60 8.00 -0.60 19.82
N GLU A 61 7.13 -1.39 19.16
CA GLU A 61 5.68 -1.47 19.42
C GLU A 61 4.85 -0.20 19.09
N GLN A 62 5.51 0.90 18.71
CA GLN A 62 4.84 2.12 18.26
C GLN A 62 4.62 2.10 16.75
N VAL A 63 3.39 2.42 16.32
CA VAL A 63 3.08 2.59 14.90
C VAL A 63 3.75 3.87 14.39
N ILE A 64 4.55 3.75 13.33
CA ILE A 64 5.24 4.88 12.70
C ILE A 64 4.67 5.22 11.32
N SER A 65 3.96 4.28 10.70
CA SER A 65 3.22 4.49 9.45
C SER A 65 2.01 3.57 9.37
N ARG A 66 0.85 4.10 8.98
CA ARG A 66 -0.42 3.37 8.93
C ARG A 66 -1.04 3.46 7.55
N HIS A 67 -1.51 2.32 7.04
CA HIS A 67 -1.88 2.15 5.66
C HIS A 67 -3.20 1.39 5.52
N GLN A 68 -4.19 2.03 4.91
CA GLN A 68 -5.41 1.39 4.42
C GLN A 68 -5.25 1.10 2.92
N VAL A 69 -5.67 -0.07 2.46
CA VAL A 69 -5.64 -0.56 1.09
C VAL A 69 -7.06 -0.78 0.56
N LYS A 70 -7.41 -0.11 -0.54
CA LYS A 70 -8.73 -0.24 -1.17
C LYS A 70 -8.60 -0.62 -2.65
N ALA A 71 -8.87 -1.89 -2.95
CA ALA A 71 -8.89 -2.45 -4.31
C ALA A 71 -10.24 -2.26 -5.05
N LYS A 72 -10.81 -1.03 -5.01
CA LYS A 72 -12.09 -0.73 -5.66
C LYS A 72 -11.87 -0.48 -7.17
N THR A 73 -12.30 -1.41 -8.05
CA THR A 73 -12.06 -1.33 -9.51
C THR A 73 -12.93 -0.31 -10.25
N THR A 74 -14.07 0.08 -9.68
CA THR A 74 -15.04 0.99 -10.29
C THR A 74 -15.14 2.35 -9.60
N SER A 75 -14.55 2.49 -8.41
CA SER A 75 -14.59 3.71 -7.61
C SER A 75 -13.51 4.67 -8.06
N LYS A 76 -13.89 5.88 -8.50
CA LYS A 76 -12.95 6.87 -9.06
C LYS A 76 -13.12 8.26 -8.46
N ASN A 77 -14.09 8.43 -7.56
CA ASN A 77 -14.42 9.72 -6.96
C ASN A 77 -14.12 9.71 -5.46
N LEU A 78 -13.83 10.89 -4.92
CA LEU A 78 -13.55 11.10 -3.49
C LEU A 78 -14.61 10.47 -2.57
N ASN A 79 -15.89 10.64 -2.89
CA ASN A 79 -16.99 10.11 -2.07
C ASN A 79 -17.03 8.58 -1.98
N ASP A 80 -16.39 7.87 -2.90
CA ASP A 80 -16.32 6.42 -2.85
C ASP A 80 -15.38 5.93 -1.75
N TYR A 81 -14.58 6.84 -1.16
CA TYR A 81 -13.63 6.59 -0.08
C TYR A 81 -14.00 7.32 1.21
N ALA A 82 -15.26 7.76 1.34
CA ALA A 82 -15.75 8.50 2.50
C ALA A 82 -15.57 7.73 3.82
N ASP A 83 -15.62 6.40 3.76
CA ASP A 83 -15.36 5.49 4.87
C ASP A 83 -13.93 5.67 5.40
N VAL A 84 -12.94 5.81 4.51
CA VAL A 84 -11.55 6.04 4.91
C VAL A 84 -11.37 7.46 5.41
N LEU A 85 -11.87 8.45 4.68
CA LEU A 85 -11.65 9.87 5.00
C LEU A 85 -12.24 10.32 6.35
N THR A 86 -13.25 9.61 6.84
CA THR A 86 -13.91 9.91 8.12
C THR A 86 -13.68 8.83 9.18
N GLY A 87 -13.36 7.60 8.77
CA GLY A 87 -13.26 6.43 9.64
C GLY A 87 -11.85 5.88 9.88
N PHE A 88 -10.83 6.39 9.19
CA PHE A 88 -9.44 5.94 9.39
C PHE A 88 -9.01 6.09 10.86
N ASN A 89 -8.38 5.04 11.39
CA ASN A 89 -7.91 4.98 12.76
C ASN A 89 -6.63 5.82 12.94
N VAL A 90 -6.77 6.91 13.70
CA VAL A 90 -5.69 7.88 13.96
C VAL A 90 -4.96 7.64 15.28
N ASP A 91 -5.35 6.61 16.04
CA ASP A 91 -4.81 6.39 17.38
C ASP A 91 -3.32 6.05 17.32
N GLY A 92 -2.52 6.84 18.04
CA GLY A 92 -1.08 6.63 18.17
C GLY A 92 -0.25 6.96 16.91
N ILE A 93 -0.83 7.61 15.90
CA ILE A 93 -0.15 7.91 14.63
C ILE A 93 -0.27 9.38 14.22
N ASP A 94 0.83 9.95 13.75
CA ASP A 94 0.91 11.33 13.26
C ASP A 94 0.12 11.53 11.96
N GLU A 95 -0.33 12.76 11.68
CA GLU A 95 -1.05 13.07 10.43
C GLU A 95 -0.20 12.89 9.18
N ASP A 96 1.12 13.01 9.30
CA ASP A 96 2.03 12.79 8.19
C ASP A 96 2.27 11.32 7.83
N SER A 97 1.74 10.39 8.63
CA SER A 97 1.99 8.96 8.50
C SER A 97 0.73 8.13 8.25
N ARG A 98 -0.26 8.73 7.56
CA ARG A 98 -1.57 8.12 7.27
C ARG A 98 -1.79 8.00 5.78
N TYR A 99 -1.88 6.76 5.30
CA TYR A 99 -1.88 6.49 3.86
C TYR A 99 -3.06 5.65 3.40
N LEU A 100 -3.59 6.02 2.24
CA LEU A 100 -4.54 5.24 1.46
C LEU A 100 -3.88 4.76 0.17
N HIS A 101 -3.86 3.44 0.00
CA HIS A 101 -3.47 2.77 -1.23
C HIS A 101 -4.71 2.47 -2.06
N THR A 102 -4.65 2.84 -3.33
CA THR A 102 -5.74 2.60 -4.28
C THR A 102 -5.22 1.96 -5.56
N ILE A 103 -6.10 1.24 -6.26
CA ILE A 103 -5.75 0.57 -7.52
C ILE A 103 -6.05 1.40 -8.77
N CYS A 104 -6.65 2.58 -8.59
CA CYS A 104 -6.91 3.53 -9.66
C CYS A 104 -6.92 4.96 -9.12
N GLU A 105 -6.75 5.92 -10.03
CA GLU A 105 -6.77 7.34 -9.70
C GLU A 105 -8.07 7.75 -9.00
N VAL A 106 -7.95 8.44 -7.86
CA VAL A 106 -9.09 9.06 -7.15
C VAL A 106 -9.18 10.53 -7.53
N LYS A 107 -10.17 10.86 -8.36
CA LYS A 107 -10.34 12.22 -8.87
C LYS A 107 -10.70 13.19 -7.75
N GLY A 108 -9.92 14.27 -7.69
CA GLY A 108 -10.14 15.37 -6.77
C GLY A 108 -9.69 15.10 -5.33
N PHE A 109 -8.87 14.08 -5.08
CA PHE A 109 -8.44 13.74 -3.72
C PHE A 109 -7.72 14.90 -3.01
N ASP A 110 -6.77 15.54 -3.70
CA ASP A 110 -5.98 16.64 -3.14
C ASP A 110 -6.57 18.03 -3.49
N LEU A 111 -7.79 18.10 -4.02
CA LEU A 111 -8.39 19.38 -4.39
C LEU A 111 -9.04 20.05 -3.17
N PRO A 112 -8.83 21.37 -2.98
CA PRO A 112 -9.61 22.12 -2.01
C PRO A 112 -11.09 22.14 -2.43
N GLU A 113 -11.99 22.31 -1.46
CA GLU A 113 -13.44 22.15 -1.66
C GLU A 113 -14.01 23.04 -2.78
N ASP A 114 -13.53 24.28 -2.91
CA ASP A 114 -13.92 25.22 -3.95
C ASP A 114 -13.60 24.67 -5.35
N LYS A 115 -12.37 24.14 -5.54
CA LYS A 115 -11.94 23.51 -6.79
C LYS A 115 -12.57 22.16 -7.03
N PHE A 116 -12.86 21.41 -5.97
CA PHE A 116 -13.57 20.14 -6.10
C PHE A 116 -14.97 20.34 -6.67
N LYS A 117 -15.69 21.39 -6.23
CA LYS A 117 -17.04 21.72 -6.71
C LYS A 117 -17.08 22.10 -8.19
N GLU A 118 -15.95 22.48 -8.78
CA GLU A 118 -15.81 22.79 -10.21
C GLU A 118 -15.68 21.51 -11.08
N LEU A 119 -15.50 20.32 -10.48
CA LEU A 119 -15.31 19.07 -11.23
C LEU A 119 -16.51 18.68 -12.10
N PRO A 120 -16.27 18.11 -13.30
CA PRO A 120 -17.34 17.59 -14.15
C PRO A 120 -18.07 16.44 -13.45
N ASN A 121 -19.37 16.30 -13.73
CA ASN A 121 -20.28 15.34 -13.09
C ASN A 121 -20.59 15.60 -11.61
N LYS A 122 -20.09 16.71 -11.02
CA LYS A 122 -20.40 17.18 -9.66
C LYS A 122 -20.38 16.05 -8.62
N PRO A 123 -19.25 15.31 -8.47
CA PRO A 123 -19.12 14.32 -7.41
C PRO A 123 -19.36 14.96 -6.03
N LYS A 124 -19.72 14.15 -5.04
CA LYS A 124 -19.94 14.66 -3.68
C LYS A 124 -18.58 14.92 -3.01
N PHE A 125 -18.39 16.12 -2.47
CA PHE A 125 -17.22 16.42 -1.64
C PHE A 125 -17.34 15.72 -0.29
N VAL A 126 -16.21 15.20 0.20
CA VAL A 126 -16.09 14.61 1.54
C VAL A 126 -14.85 15.20 2.20
N PRO A 127 -14.99 15.86 3.36
CA PRO A 127 -13.84 16.38 4.09
C PRO A 127 -12.88 15.25 4.50
N ASN A 128 -11.59 15.52 4.43
CA ASN A 128 -10.55 14.61 4.91
C ASN A 128 -10.24 14.92 6.38
N GLU A 129 -11.17 14.56 7.27
CA GLU A 129 -11.07 14.81 8.72
C GLU A 129 -9.91 14.05 9.37
N ARG A 130 -9.44 12.99 8.71
CA ARG A 130 -8.37 12.10 9.21
C ARG A 130 -6.99 12.43 8.67
N ALA A 131 -6.85 13.46 7.82
CA ALA A 131 -5.60 13.85 7.17
C ALA A 131 -4.92 12.68 6.41
N VAL A 132 -5.72 11.80 5.80
CA VAL A 132 -5.22 10.65 5.04
C VAL A 132 -4.67 11.11 3.69
N LYS A 133 -3.51 10.59 3.28
CA LYS A 133 -2.86 10.92 2.01
C LYS A 133 -2.94 9.73 1.05
N LEU A 134 -3.08 9.98 -0.25
CA LEU A 134 -2.83 8.91 -1.22
C LEU A 134 -1.34 8.57 -1.21
N TYR A 135 -1.01 7.28 -1.17
CA TYR A 135 0.36 6.83 -1.24
C TYR A 135 0.94 7.02 -2.64
N GLU A 136 2.09 7.68 -2.73
CA GLU A 136 2.83 7.85 -3.99
C GLU A 136 3.85 6.72 -4.17
N TYR A 137 3.69 5.96 -5.25
CA TYR A 137 4.54 4.83 -5.58
C TYR A 137 5.82 5.29 -6.31
N PRO A 138 6.85 4.41 -6.44
CA PRO A 138 8.14 4.78 -7.06
C PRO A 138 8.07 5.29 -8.50
N ASP A 139 6.95 5.06 -9.19
CA ASP A 139 6.68 5.55 -10.55
C ASP A 139 6.01 6.94 -10.58
N GLY A 140 5.84 7.59 -9.42
CA GLY A 140 5.19 8.89 -9.25
C GLY A 140 3.66 8.83 -9.28
N ASN A 141 3.03 7.66 -9.42
CA ASN A 141 1.58 7.55 -9.37
C ASN A 141 1.09 7.45 -7.92
N LYS A 142 -0.04 8.10 -7.63
CA LYS A 142 -0.75 8.01 -6.34
C LYS A 142 -1.71 6.81 -6.24
N TYR A 143 -1.49 5.81 -7.07
CA TYR A 143 -2.27 4.57 -7.15
C TYR A 143 -1.42 3.49 -7.81
N CYS A 144 -1.70 2.22 -7.52
CA CYS A 144 -1.02 1.09 -8.14
C CYS A 144 -2.04 0.05 -8.61
N LYS A 145 -2.19 -0.08 -9.93
CA LYS A 145 -3.12 -1.03 -10.55
C LYS A 145 -2.82 -2.46 -10.11
N LEU A 146 -3.88 -3.28 -10.04
CA LEU A 146 -3.75 -4.73 -9.98
C LEU A 146 -3.07 -5.22 -11.28
N SER A 147 -2.30 -6.31 -11.20
CA SER A 147 -1.81 -7.01 -12.39
C SER A 147 -2.98 -7.46 -13.25
N ASP A 148 -2.85 -7.31 -14.56
CA ASP A 148 -3.63 -8.09 -15.51
C ASP A 148 -3.11 -9.54 -15.50
N GLU A 149 -3.98 -10.52 -15.76
CA GLU A 149 -3.76 -11.99 -15.57
C GLU A 149 -2.47 -12.54 -16.22
N ASP A 150 -1.89 -11.82 -17.18
CA ASP A 150 -0.69 -12.21 -17.94
C ASP A 150 0.59 -11.43 -17.59
N SER A 151 0.59 -10.60 -16.54
CA SER A 151 1.73 -9.74 -16.18
C SER A 151 2.06 -9.76 -14.68
N ASN A 152 3.36 -9.71 -14.35
CA ASN A 152 3.83 -9.49 -12.98
C ASN A 152 3.16 -8.24 -12.39
N SER A 153 2.71 -8.32 -11.13
CA SER A 153 2.14 -7.18 -10.42
C SER A 153 3.12 -6.01 -10.43
N LYS A 154 2.59 -4.80 -10.64
CA LYS A 154 3.42 -3.59 -10.58
C LYS A 154 4.10 -3.44 -9.22
N ILE A 155 3.43 -3.85 -8.15
CA ILE A 155 4.04 -3.90 -6.81
C ILE A 155 5.23 -4.87 -6.80
N ASP A 156 5.12 -6.03 -7.45
CA ASP A 156 6.24 -6.98 -7.52
C ASP A 156 7.46 -6.35 -8.17
N SER A 157 7.26 -5.56 -9.24
CA SER A 157 8.38 -4.84 -9.87
C SER A 157 9.05 -3.85 -8.90
N PHE A 158 8.27 -3.17 -8.05
CA PHE A 158 8.83 -2.32 -7.00
C PHE A 158 9.56 -3.13 -5.94
N CYS A 159 8.98 -4.24 -5.46
CA CYS A 159 9.64 -5.14 -4.51
C CYS A 159 10.98 -5.67 -5.03
N LYS A 160 11.05 -6.07 -6.31
CA LYS A 160 12.30 -6.56 -6.94
C LYS A 160 13.38 -5.47 -6.96
N VAL A 161 13.00 -4.22 -7.23
CA VAL A 161 13.92 -3.07 -7.18
C VAL A 161 14.45 -2.84 -5.76
N GLU A 162 13.57 -2.89 -4.75
CA GLU A 162 13.99 -2.73 -3.34
C GLU A 162 14.87 -3.91 -2.89
N LEU A 163 14.52 -5.16 -3.23
CA LEU A 163 15.35 -6.34 -2.95
C LEU A 163 16.74 -6.22 -3.56
N LYS A 164 16.84 -5.86 -4.85
CA LYS A 164 18.12 -5.63 -5.51
C LYS A 164 18.95 -4.56 -4.79
N THR A 165 18.29 -3.51 -4.31
CA THR A 165 18.94 -2.43 -3.54
C THR A 165 19.47 -2.93 -2.20
N ILE A 166 18.67 -3.73 -1.46
CA ILE A 166 19.09 -4.37 -0.20
C ILE A 166 20.29 -5.28 -0.44
N LEU A 167 20.20 -6.20 -1.41
CA LEU A 167 21.27 -7.16 -1.74
C LEU A 167 22.56 -6.44 -2.13
N THR A 168 22.46 -5.34 -2.88
CA THR A 168 23.60 -4.49 -3.22
C THR A 168 24.21 -3.86 -1.97
N LYS A 169 23.39 -3.33 -1.07
CA LYS A 169 23.84 -2.65 0.15
C LYS A 169 24.56 -3.61 1.11
N ILE A 170 24.09 -4.84 1.24
CA ILE A 170 24.75 -5.88 2.05
C ILE A 170 25.90 -6.60 1.33
N CYS A 171 26.26 -6.16 0.12
CA CYS A 171 27.31 -6.78 -0.72
C CYS A 171 27.08 -8.27 -1.00
N HIS A 172 25.82 -8.69 -1.16
CA HIS A 172 25.49 -10.09 -1.45
C HIS A 172 26.05 -10.51 -2.81
N SER A 173 26.47 -11.78 -2.92
CA SER A 173 27.02 -12.34 -4.17
C SER A 173 25.97 -12.45 -5.28
N LEU A 174 24.70 -12.66 -4.91
CA LEU A 174 23.57 -12.84 -5.84
C LEU A 174 22.77 -11.56 -6.10
N ARG A 175 23.33 -10.37 -5.83
CA ARG A 175 22.62 -9.09 -6.00
C ARG A 175 22.20 -8.77 -7.44
N ASP A 176 22.79 -9.45 -8.43
CA ASP A 176 22.51 -9.28 -9.86
C ASP A 176 21.88 -10.54 -10.47
N ASP A 177 21.48 -11.51 -9.64
CA ASP A 177 20.81 -12.74 -10.05
C ASP A 177 19.29 -12.53 -9.97
N ASP A 178 18.64 -12.37 -11.13
CA ASP A 178 17.21 -12.10 -11.21
C ASP A 178 16.37 -13.29 -10.74
N ASP A 179 16.84 -14.53 -10.94
CA ASP A 179 16.13 -15.74 -10.47
C ASP A 179 16.13 -15.80 -8.94
N HIS A 180 17.28 -15.47 -8.32
CA HIS A 180 17.37 -15.39 -6.86
C HIS A 180 16.47 -14.29 -6.27
N ILE A 181 16.38 -13.13 -6.92
CA ILE A 181 15.49 -12.04 -6.51
C ILE A 181 14.03 -12.48 -6.60
N ASP A 182 13.68 -13.19 -7.68
CA ASP A 182 12.32 -13.69 -7.90
C ASP A 182 11.94 -14.77 -6.89
N GLU A 183 12.84 -15.71 -6.61
CA GLU A 183 12.68 -16.73 -5.57
C GLU A 183 12.53 -16.10 -4.18
N THR A 184 13.38 -15.13 -3.84
CA THR A 184 13.28 -14.42 -2.55
C THR A 184 11.93 -13.72 -2.40
N LEU A 185 11.44 -13.03 -3.44
CA LEU A 185 10.13 -12.38 -3.39
C LEU A 185 9.00 -13.42 -3.28
N PHE A 186 9.13 -14.57 -3.96
CA PHE A 186 8.18 -15.67 -3.84
C PHE A 186 8.13 -16.21 -2.41
N GLU A 187 9.29 -16.49 -1.79
CA GLU A 187 9.38 -16.96 -0.42
C GLU A 187 8.78 -15.97 0.59
N LEU A 188 9.01 -14.66 0.41
CA LEU A 188 8.39 -13.64 1.26
C LEU A 188 6.87 -13.65 1.17
N LYS A 189 6.31 -13.86 -0.03
CA LYS A 189 4.87 -13.97 -0.24
C LYS A 189 4.32 -15.26 0.36
N ASP A 190 5.00 -16.38 0.17
CA ASP A 190 4.61 -17.67 0.74
C ASP A 190 4.64 -17.63 2.28
N LEU A 191 5.66 -17.00 2.86
CA LEU A 191 5.75 -16.76 4.30
C LEU A 191 4.57 -15.94 4.82
N LEU A 192 4.12 -14.93 4.07
CA LEU A 192 2.96 -14.13 4.44
C LEU A 192 1.68 -14.98 4.38
N CYS A 193 1.50 -15.77 3.31
CA CYS A 193 0.36 -16.66 3.12
C CYS A 193 0.26 -17.77 4.17
N THR A 194 1.39 -18.18 4.77
CA THR A 194 1.42 -19.24 5.79
C THR A 194 1.26 -18.71 7.23
N LYS A 195 1.40 -17.40 7.45
CA LYS A 195 1.32 -16.77 8.78
C LYS A 195 0.02 -16.03 9.07
N ILE A 196 -0.80 -15.78 8.04
CA ILE A 196 -2.12 -15.13 8.14
C ILE A 196 -3.18 -16.18 7.80
#